data_AF-A0A952BB31-F1
#
_entry.id   AF-A0A952BB31-F1
#
_cell.length_a   1.000
_cell.length_b   1.000
_cell.length_c   1.000
_cell.angle_alpha   90.00
_cell.angle_beta   90.00
_cell.angle_gamma   90.00
#
_symmetry.space_group_name_H-M   'P 1'
#
loop_
_entity.id
_entity.type
_entity.pdbx_description
1 polymer ?
#
loop_
_entity_poly.entity_id
_entity_poly.type
_entity_poly.pdbx_seq_one_letter_code
_entity_poly.pdbx_strand_id
1 'polypeptide(L)' 'WRCVDIFVRPDGTFGFEEFRQDPENGRGWFPIGYHSGRIFETEDAALDEAMSKVPWLREVVDAG' A
#
# COMPACT_ATOMS: atom_id res chain seq x y z
N TRP A 1 13.93 0.96 -1.89
CA TRP A 1 12.84 1.94 -2.00
C TRP A 1 11.58 1.43 -1.29
N ARG A 2 10.57 2.27 -1.09
CA ARG A 2 9.28 1.91 -0.48
C ARG A 2 8.15 2.27 -1.44
N CYS A 3 7.09 1.48 -1.45
CA CYS A 3 5.91 1.67 -2.29
C CYS A 3 4.68 1.18 -1.53
N VAL A 4 3.53 1.78 -1.79
CA VAL A 4 2.22 1.20 -1.44
C VAL A 4 1.50 0.93 -2.74
N ASP A 5 1.01 -0.30 -2.90
CA ASP A 5 0.14 -0.67 -4.02
C ASP A 5 -1.31 -0.59 -3.58
N ILE A 6 -2.15 0.11 -4.33
CA ILE A 6 -3.61 0.11 -4.18
C ILE A 6 -4.16 -0.72 -5.34
N PHE A 7 -4.89 -1.78 -5.04
CA PHE A 7 -5.31 -2.75 -6.05
C PHE A 7 -6.80 -3.09 -5.94
N VAL A 8 -7.38 -3.47 -7.08
CA VAL A 8 -8.75 -3.98 -7.19
C VAL A 8 -8.73 -5.50 -7.27
N ARG A 9 -9.65 -6.15 -6.56
CA ARG A 9 -9.85 -7.61 -6.57
C ARG A 9 -10.87 -8.02 -7.64
N PRO A 10 -10.90 -9.30 -8.03
CA PRO A 10 -11.89 -9.81 -8.99
C PRO A 10 -13.35 -9.61 -8.58
N ASP A 11 -13.62 -9.48 -7.28
CA ASP A 11 -14.96 -9.21 -6.73
C ASP A 11 -15.33 -7.71 -6.72
N GLY A 12 -14.46 -6.83 -7.24
CA GLY A 12 -14.67 -5.39 -7.30
C GLY A 12 -14.30 -4.64 -6.02
N THR A 13 -13.84 -5.34 -4.98
CA THR A 13 -13.36 -4.70 -3.76
C THR A 13 -11.93 -4.20 -3.90
N PHE A 14 -11.54 -3.25 -3.05
CA PHE A 14 -10.22 -2.63 -3.05
C PHE A 14 -9.39 -3.12 -1.87
N GLY A 15 -8.06 -3.10 -2.03
CA GLY A 15 -7.08 -3.46 -1.02
C GLY A 15 -5.78 -2.70 -1.20
N PHE A 16 -4.88 -2.81 -0.23
CA PHE A 16 -3.56 -2.23 -0.32
C PHE A 16 -2.49 -3.10 0.32
N GLU A 17 -1.23 -2.90 -0.08
CA GLU A 17 -0.07 -3.53 0.55
C GLU A 17 1.16 -2.61 0.52
N GLU A 18 1.92 -2.60 1.61
CA GLU A 18 3.19 -1.87 1.68
C GLU A 18 4.33 -2.80 1.25
N PHE A 19 5.15 -2.33 0.31
CA PHE A 19 6.31 -3.04 -0.18
C PHE A 19 7.60 -2.29 0.11
N ARG A 20 8.64 -3.07 0.44
CA ARG A 20 10.02 -2.59 0.50
C ARG A 20 10.87 -3.33 -0.52
N GLN A 21 11.72 -2.59 -1.22
CA GLN A 21 12.81 -3.14 -2.00
C GLN A 21 14.13 -2.96 -1.25
N ASP A 22 14.88 -4.05 -1.07
CA ASP A 22 16.18 -4.03 -0.43
C ASP A 22 17.23 -3.29 -1.28
N PRO A 23 17.93 -2.29 -0.71
CA PRO A 23 18.86 -1.45 -1.47
C PRO A 23 20.16 -2.19 -1.84
N GLU A 24 20.57 -3.21 -1.08
CA GLU A 24 21.86 -3.86 -1.26
C GLU A 24 21.87 -4.92 -2.37
N ASN A 25 20.75 -5.62 -2.57
CA ASN A 25 20.68 -6.72 -3.53
C ASN A 25 19.73 -6.47 -4.70
N GLY A 26 18.85 -5.45 -4.65
CA GLY A 26 17.89 -5.13 -5.71
C GLY A 26 16.91 -6.26 -6.06
N ARG A 27 16.94 -7.39 -5.34
CA ARG A 27 16.18 -8.61 -5.63
C ARG A 27 14.75 -8.44 -5.13
N GLY A 28 13.94 -7.75 -5.92
CA GLY A 28 12.48 -7.76 -5.80
C GLY A 28 11.88 -6.87 -4.71
N TRP A 29 10.56 -6.75 -4.78
CA TRP A 29 9.73 -6.08 -3.80
C TRP A 29 9.16 -7.11 -2.83
N PHE A 30 9.23 -6.83 -1.54
CA PHE A 30 8.71 -7.70 -0.49
C PHE A 30 7.58 -7.00 0.25
N PRO A 31 6.44 -7.69 0.50
CA PRO A 31 5.39 -7.14 1.34
C PRO A 31 5.89 -7.03 2.79
N ILE A 32 5.65 -5.89 3.42
CA ILE A 32 6.08 -5.61 4.79
C ILE A 32 4.93 -5.21 5.72
N GLY A 33 3.78 -4.76 5.18
CA GLY A 33 2.62 -4.36 5.97
C GLY A 33 1.64 -5.50 6.28
N TYR A 34 1.58 -6.51 5.40
CA TYR A 34 0.62 -7.62 5.43
C TYR A 34 -0.83 -7.11 5.53
N HIS A 35 -1.12 -6.04 4.80
CA HIS A 35 -2.44 -5.39 4.78
C HIS A 35 -3.36 -5.91 3.66
N SER A 36 -2.81 -6.71 2.75
CA SER A 36 -3.51 -7.26 1.57
C SER A 36 -4.80 -8.04 1.85
N GLY A 37 -5.01 -8.52 3.08
CA GLY A 37 -6.26 -9.17 3.51
C GLY A 37 -7.42 -8.22 3.85
N ARG A 38 -7.18 -6.90 3.95
CA ARG A 38 -8.21 -5.90 4.27
C ARG A 38 -9.02 -5.55 3.03
N ILE A 39 -10.34 -5.46 3.18
CA ILE A 39 -11.29 -5.29 2.08
C ILE A 39 -12.01 -3.95 2.24
N PHE A 40 -12.04 -3.16 1.16
CA PHE A 40 -12.69 -1.86 1.10
C PHE A 40 -13.65 -1.79 -0.08
N GLU A 41 -14.73 -1.03 0.06
CA GLU A 41 -15.73 -0.85 -1.00
C GLU A 41 -15.29 0.16 -2.07
N THR A 42 -14.37 1.07 -1.73
CA THR A 42 -13.88 2.12 -2.64
C THR A 42 -12.36 2.23 -2.59
N GLU A 43 -11.78 2.77 -3.67
CA GLU A 43 -10.36 3.10 -3.75
C GLU A 43 -9.95 4.11 -2.69
N ASP A 44 -10.74 5.19 -2.52
CA ASP A 44 -10.50 6.22 -1.49
C ASP A 44 -10.44 5.63 -0.08
N ALA A 45 -11.33 4.68 0.26
CA ALA A 45 -11.31 4.03 1.56
C ALA A 45 -10.06 3.15 1.77
N ALA A 46 -9.55 2.52 0.71
CA ALA A 46 -8.30 1.78 0.78
C ALA A 46 -7.10 2.73 0.94
N LEU A 47 -7.10 3.87 0.24
CA LEU A 47 -6.05 4.88 0.33
C LEU A 47 -6.03 5.56 1.71
N ASP A 48 -7.19 5.91 2.26
CA ASP A 48 -7.31 6.51 3.60
C ASP A 48 -6.76 5.58 4.69
N GLU A 49 -7.11 4.28 4.65
CA GLU A 49 -6.55 3.31 5.59
C GLU A 49 -5.04 3.09 5.33
N ALA A 50 -4.58 3.10 4.08
CA ALA A 50 -3.16 3.01 3.77
C ALA A 50 -2.37 4.18 4.38
N MET A 51 -2.86 5.42 4.26
CA MET A 51 -2.25 6.59 4.88
C MET A 51 -2.30 6.53 6.42
N SER A 52 -3.30 5.86 7.00
CA SER A 52 -3.38 5.62 8.45
C SER A 52 -2.35 4.60 8.94
N LYS A 53 -2.10 3.54 8.16
CA LYS A 53 -1.20 2.43 8.56
C LYS A 53 0.24 2.60 8.12
N VAL A 54 0.51 3.40 7.10
CA VAL A 54 1.83 3.60 6.50
C VAL A 54 2.24 5.07 6.65
N PRO A 55 2.93 5.45 7.75
CA PRO A 55 3.16 6.87 8.08
C PRO A 55 3.86 7.67 6.99
N TRP A 56 4.83 7.07 6.30
CA TRP A 56 5.58 7.75 5.24
C TRP A 56 4.72 8.03 4.01
N LEU A 57 3.65 7.25 3.77
CA LEU A 57 2.76 7.46 2.63
C LEU A 57 2.02 8.77 2.79
N ARG A 58 1.49 9.03 4.00
CA ARG A 58 0.79 10.28 4.31
C ARG A 58 1.66 11.51 4.04
N GLU A 59 2.91 11.47 4.49
CA GLU A 59 3.86 12.58 4.28
C GLU A 59 4.09 12.87 2.80
N VAL A 60 4.10 11.83 1.95
CA VAL A 60 4.31 11.97 0.50
C VAL A 60 3.04 12.44 -0.21
N VAL A 61 1.86 11.95 0.19
CA VAL A 61 0.57 12.33 -0.39
C VAL A 61 0.19 13.76 -0.01
N ASP A 62 0.36 14.14 1.26
CA ASP A 62 0.06 15.50 1.75
C ASP A 62 1.04 16.56 1.18
N ALA A 63 2.21 16.14 0.68
CA ALA A 63 3.20 17.02 0.04
C ALA A 63 2.94 17.25 -1.46
N GLY A 64 1.94 16.57 -2.04
CA GLY A 64 1.57 16.61 -3.45
C GLY A 64 0.59 17.72 -3.81
#